data_AF-A0A524AJS5-F1
#
_entry.id   AF-A0A524AJS5-F1
#
_cell.length_a   1.000
_cell.length_b   1.000
_cell.length_c   1.000
_cell.angle_alpha   90.00
_cell.angle_beta   90.00
_cell.angle_gamma   90.00
#
_symmetry.space_group_name_H-M   'P 1'
#
loop_
_entity.id
_entity.type
_entity.pdbx_description
1 polymer ?
#
loop_
_entity_poly.entity_id
_entity_poly.type
_entity_poly.pdbx_seq_one_letter_code
_entity_poly.pdbx_strand_id
1 'polypeptide(L)'
;MTGGGRRLFVPYLVGALALVVFHVALVACQEAPTPPPMVWPSPRPPSTPSPEQVLEEALFTISFKGNLLAIERIKVGHADQNLLVFSETQRFTDYLSTERRTVVLSGGLNPLRYDLEISALGTRSTWVAERRGEVMDCFSNNMAWYGPVLAEGISPAPGVMLESSPSALPFALLTLRLQDAEGVPEDLHLHCLDISEDYPTSRPLTVTVAPEGGGAVIGTVAYEGSIGGGPNQRFTMWIRPRSRLLYGVEMPDFEFGLWQQAAHSSLRGKGALVIKRVGSLPDLPEPPQKGKAARLPLEFSGADKTRRAGTLILPPGDGPFPCLVAHSAGGVAPRWDPGDVFAERG
;
A
#
# COMPACT_ATOMS: atom_id res chain seq x y z
N MET A 1 76.70 85.37 46.40
CA MET A 1 76.88 84.91 45.01
C MET A 1 76.57 83.42 44.95
N THR A 2 75.76 83.06 43.97
CA THR A 2 74.96 81.84 43.83
C THR A 2 75.65 80.73 43.03
N GLY A 3 75.20 79.49 43.25
CA GLY A 3 75.29 78.37 42.30
C GLY A 3 76.31 77.30 42.73
N GLY A 4 75.98 76.04 43.04
CA GLY A 4 74.79 75.24 42.73
C GLY A 4 75.05 74.34 41.52
N GLY A 5 75.30 73.05 41.75
CA GLY A 5 75.48 72.04 40.71
C GLY A 5 75.13 70.63 41.19
N ARG A 6 73.85 70.26 41.04
CA ARG A 6 73.33 68.88 41.20
C ARG A 6 73.59 68.07 39.93
N ARG A 7 74.00 66.81 40.06
CA ARG A 7 74.05 65.84 38.96
C ARG A 7 73.32 64.54 39.32
N LEU A 8 72.52 64.10 38.35
CA LEU A 8 72.26 62.71 37.90
C LEU A 8 71.31 61.82 38.74
N PHE A 9 70.01 61.94 38.45
CA PHE A 9 68.90 61.05 38.86
C PHE A 9 68.20 60.44 37.62
N VAL A 10 68.95 59.97 36.62
CA VAL A 10 68.38 59.54 35.31
C VAL A 10 68.28 58.02 35.08
N PRO A 11 69.09 57.11 35.68
CA PRO A 11 69.05 55.70 35.27
C PRO A 11 67.89 54.88 35.91
N TYR A 12 67.31 55.34 37.02
CA TYR A 12 66.24 54.60 37.71
C TYR A 12 64.86 54.74 37.07
N LEU A 13 64.59 55.86 36.38
CA LEU A 13 63.27 56.14 35.80
C LEU A 13 62.97 55.25 34.58
N VAL A 14 64.00 54.95 33.78
CA VAL A 14 63.86 54.13 32.56
C VAL A 14 63.64 52.66 32.91
N GLY A 15 64.33 52.16 33.94
CA GLY A 15 64.14 50.78 34.43
C GLY A 15 62.74 50.55 35.00
N ALA A 16 62.21 51.50 35.78
CA ALA A 16 60.86 51.41 36.32
C ALA A 16 59.78 51.46 35.23
N LEU A 17 59.97 52.30 34.20
CA LEU A 17 59.02 52.40 33.08
C LEU A 17 58.97 51.11 32.26
N ALA A 18 60.12 50.48 31.99
CA ALA A 18 60.18 49.21 31.26
C ALA A 18 59.46 48.07 32.01
N LEU A 19 59.59 48.03 33.34
CA LEU A 19 58.97 47.01 34.19
C LEU A 19 57.45 47.16 34.28
N VAL A 20 56.96 48.41 34.31
CA VAL A 20 55.53 48.72 34.27
C VAL A 20 54.92 48.37 32.91
N VAL A 21 55.59 48.70 31.80
CA VAL A 21 55.11 48.33 30.45
C VAL A 21 55.06 46.81 30.27
N PHE A 22 56.04 46.09 30.81
CA PHE A 22 56.05 44.62 30.77
C PHE A 22 54.93 43.99 31.61
N HIS A 23 54.59 44.58 32.77
CA HIS A 23 53.47 44.12 33.59
C HIS A 23 52.11 44.43 32.95
N VAL A 24 51.96 45.59 32.30
CA VAL A 24 50.72 45.94 31.58
C VAL A 24 50.50 45.04 30.37
N ALA A 25 51.57 44.65 29.67
CA ALA A 25 51.50 43.71 28.55
C ALA A 25 51.10 42.28 28.98
N LEU A 26 51.54 41.84 30.17
CA LEU A 26 51.17 40.54 30.73
C LEU A 26 49.72 40.48 31.23
N VAL A 27 49.18 41.60 31.72
CA VAL A 27 47.76 41.69 32.14
C VAL A 27 46.82 41.78 30.92
N ALA A 28 47.28 42.36 29.81
CA ALA A 28 46.49 42.44 28.57
C ALA A 28 46.36 41.10 27.81
N CYS A 29 47.10 40.06 28.22
CA CYS A 29 47.00 38.69 27.69
C CYS A 29 46.16 37.76 28.61
N GLN A 30 45.24 38.30 29.39
CA GLN A 30 44.16 37.46 29.92
C GLN A 30 43.17 37.22 28.80
N GLU A 31 43.24 36.03 28.20
CA GLU A 31 42.24 35.52 27.27
C GLU A 31 40.85 35.81 27.84
N ALA A 32 40.05 36.59 27.09
CA ALA A 32 38.65 36.76 27.41
C ALA A 32 38.02 35.36 27.51
N PRO A 33 37.22 35.06 28.56
CA PRO A 33 36.61 33.75 28.70
C PRO A 33 35.82 33.45 27.44
N THR A 34 36.15 32.33 26.78
CA THR A 34 35.47 31.86 25.58
C THR A 34 33.97 31.86 25.87
N PRO A 35 33.14 32.57 25.08
CA PRO A 35 31.71 32.54 25.30
C PRO A 35 31.25 31.07 25.25
N PRO A 36 30.34 30.65 26.15
CA PRO A 36 29.84 29.28 26.14
C PRO A 36 29.30 28.99 24.74
N PRO A 37 29.53 27.77 24.20
CA PRO A 37 29.04 27.42 22.88
C PRO A 37 27.55 27.71 22.82
N MET A 38 27.15 28.48 21.81
CA MET A 38 25.76 28.83 21.58
C MET A 38 24.97 27.52 21.49
N VAL A 39 24.13 27.26 22.50
CA VAL A 39 23.26 26.08 22.50
C VAL A 39 22.19 26.35 21.46
N TRP A 40 22.46 25.92 20.22
CA TRP A 40 21.42 25.85 19.22
C TRP A 40 20.37 24.87 19.72
N PRO A 41 19.09 25.26 19.82
CA PRO A 41 18.05 24.29 20.12
C PRO A 41 18.14 23.20 19.06
N SER A 42 18.33 21.96 19.49
CA SER A 42 18.29 20.81 18.60
C SER A 42 17.03 20.92 17.75
N PRO A 43 17.12 20.81 16.40
CA PRO A 43 15.95 20.87 15.55
C PRO A 43 14.90 19.91 16.11
N ARG A 44 13.69 20.41 16.37
CA ARG A 44 12.60 19.55 16.83
C ARG A 44 12.45 18.43 15.80
N PRO A 45 12.40 17.15 16.20
CA PRO A 45 12.15 16.08 15.26
C PRO A 45 10.90 16.42 14.44
N PRO A 46 10.93 16.28 13.11
CA PRO A 46 9.73 16.51 12.31
C PRO A 46 8.63 15.59 12.82
N SER A 47 7.40 16.12 12.92
CA SER A 47 6.23 15.33 13.32
C SER A 47 6.07 14.15 12.37
N THR A 48 5.79 12.96 12.91
CA THR A 48 5.41 11.79 12.12
C THR A 48 4.21 12.16 11.23
N PRO A 49 4.28 11.93 9.91
CA PRO A 49 3.18 12.29 9.01
C PRO A 49 1.94 11.47 9.33
N SER A 50 0.77 12.10 9.13
CA SER A 50 -0.51 11.43 9.31
C SER A 50 -0.73 10.38 8.20
N PRO A 51 -1.54 9.32 8.44
CA PRO A 51 -1.89 8.35 7.42
C PRO A 51 -2.33 8.97 6.09
N GLU A 52 -3.09 10.06 6.16
CA GLU A 52 -3.57 10.82 5.00
C GLU A 52 -2.41 11.38 4.17
N GLN A 53 -1.46 12.05 4.82
CA GLN A 53 -0.30 12.65 4.15
C GLN A 53 0.58 11.60 3.46
N VAL A 54 0.60 10.37 3.97
CA VAL A 54 1.41 9.26 3.46
C VAL A 54 0.78 8.61 2.23
N LEU A 55 -0.55 8.45 2.27
CA LEU A 55 -1.34 7.67 1.31
C LEU A 55 -1.95 8.50 0.19
N GLU A 56 -2.21 9.79 0.40
CA GLU A 56 -2.91 10.63 -0.57
C GLU A 56 -2.19 10.67 -1.92
N GLU A 57 -2.94 10.35 -2.97
CA GLU A 57 -2.46 10.24 -4.36
C GLU A 57 -1.21 9.34 -4.53
N ALA A 58 -1.00 8.38 -3.62
CA ALA A 58 0.13 7.45 -3.73
C ALA A 58 -0.05 6.55 -4.97
N LEU A 59 0.98 6.51 -5.81
CA LEU A 59 0.95 5.86 -7.11
C LEU A 59 1.93 4.69 -7.15
N PHE A 60 1.46 3.55 -7.65
CA PHE A 60 2.22 2.31 -7.72
C PHE A 60 2.13 1.67 -9.10
N THR A 61 3.21 1.03 -9.52
CA THR A 61 3.23 0.06 -10.61
C THR A 61 3.32 -1.34 -10.04
N ILE A 62 2.59 -2.28 -10.63
CA ILE A 62 2.58 -3.69 -10.28
C ILE A 62 3.08 -4.46 -11.49
N SER A 63 4.16 -5.21 -11.33
CA SER A 63 4.76 -6.01 -12.41
C SER A 63 4.84 -7.47 -12.00
N PHE A 64 4.66 -8.36 -12.97
CA PHE A 64 4.79 -9.80 -12.79
C PHE A 64 5.70 -10.39 -13.87
N LYS A 65 6.71 -11.18 -13.46
CA LYS A 65 7.75 -11.70 -14.37
C LYS A 65 8.41 -10.60 -15.22
N GLY A 66 8.57 -9.41 -14.63
CA GLY A 66 9.15 -8.24 -15.29
C GLY A 66 8.20 -7.44 -16.19
N ASN A 67 6.98 -7.93 -16.47
CA ASN A 67 6.00 -7.22 -17.30
C ASN A 67 5.10 -6.34 -16.44
N LEU A 68 4.81 -5.11 -16.90
CA LEU A 68 3.86 -4.24 -16.23
C LEU A 68 2.45 -4.83 -16.32
N LEU A 69 1.90 -5.19 -15.18
CA LEU A 69 0.59 -5.84 -15.06
C LEU A 69 -0.51 -4.82 -14.73
N ALA A 70 -0.21 -3.85 -13.88
CA ALA A 70 -1.19 -2.87 -13.45
C ALA A 70 -0.54 -1.59 -12.93
N ILE A 71 -1.35 -0.54 -12.86
CA ILE A 71 -1.06 0.67 -12.09
C ILE A 71 -2.12 0.80 -11.00
N GLU A 72 -1.73 1.30 -9.83
CA GLU A 72 -2.62 1.49 -8.71
C GLU A 72 -2.44 2.88 -8.11
N ARG A 73 -3.56 3.57 -7.88
CA ARG A 73 -3.60 4.86 -7.19
C ARG A 73 -4.38 4.72 -5.91
N ILE A 74 -3.79 5.18 -4.80
CA ILE A 74 -4.42 5.24 -3.49
C ILE A 74 -4.83 6.67 -3.20
N LYS A 75 -6.02 6.84 -2.62
CA LYS A 75 -6.54 8.10 -2.09
C LYS A 75 -7.14 7.89 -0.72
N VAL A 76 -7.27 8.96 0.05
CA VAL A 76 -7.93 8.91 1.34
C VAL A 76 -9.15 9.81 1.41
N GLY A 77 -10.06 9.45 2.31
CA GLY A 77 -11.18 10.30 2.70
C GLY A 77 -11.58 9.99 4.14
N HIS A 78 -12.65 10.63 4.60
CA HIS A 78 -13.21 10.40 5.92
C HIS A 78 -14.71 10.21 5.82
N ALA A 79 -15.23 9.27 6.61
CA ALA A 79 -16.64 9.18 6.94
C ALA A 79 -16.76 9.05 8.46
N ASP A 80 -17.54 9.95 9.05
CA ASP A 80 -17.68 10.11 10.49
C ASP A 80 -16.31 10.28 11.18
N GLN A 81 -15.89 9.30 11.98
CA GLN A 81 -14.59 9.27 12.68
C GLN A 81 -13.62 8.24 12.10
N ASN A 82 -13.96 7.61 10.98
CA ASN A 82 -13.15 6.55 10.38
C ASN A 82 -12.38 7.07 9.17
N LEU A 83 -11.16 6.57 9.02
CA LEU A 83 -10.35 6.78 7.81
C LEU A 83 -10.89 5.86 6.71
N LEU A 84 -11.19 6.44 5.56
CA LEU A 84 -11.51 5.73 4.33
C LEU A 84 -10.27 5.71 3.45
N VAL A 85 -9.91 4.55 2.94
CA VAL A 85 -8.83 4.41 1.96
C VAL A 85 -9.41 3.81 0.69
N PHE A 86 -9.24 4.54 -0.41
CA PHE A 86 -9.65 4.13 -1.75
C PHE A 86 -8.41 3.68 -2.52
N SER A 87 -8.52 2.58 -3.25
CA SER A 87 -7.52 2.16 -4.23
C SER A 87 -8.20 1.89 -5.55
N GLU A 88 -7.69 2.48 -6.63
CA GLU A 88 -8.10 2.15 -7.99
C GLU A 88 -6.92 1.52 -8.72
N THR A 89 -7.09 0.29 -9.18
CA THR A 89 -6.10 -0.45 -9.98
C THR A 89 -6.61 -0.60 -11.40
N GLN A 90 -5.82 -0.16 -12.37
CA GLN A 90 -6.05 -0.42 -13.79
C GLN A 90 -5.13 -1.56 -14.24
N ARG A 91 -5.70 -2.67 -14.72
CA ARG A 91 -4.94 -3.85 -15.15
C ARG A 91 -4.79 -3.92 -16.67
N PHE A 92 -3.62 -4.38 -17.08
CA PHE A 92 -3.21 -4.61 -18.45
C PHE A 92 -2.97 -6.12 -18.65
N THR A 93 -4.03 -6.91 -18.55
CA THR A 93 -4.02 -8.33 -18.89
C THR A 93 -4.60 -8.55 -20.29
N ASP A 94 -5.15 -9.73 -20.58
CA ASP A 94 -5.78 -10.05 -21.86
C ASP A 94 -6.96 -9.13 -22.21
N TYR A 95 -7.54 -8.46 -21.21
CA TYR A 95 -8.51 -7.38 -21.36
C TYR A 95 -8.25 -6.27 -20.33
N LEU A 96 -8.67 -5.05 -20.64
CA LEU A 96 -8.64 -3.95 -19.68
C LEU A 96 -9.65 -4.24 -18.56
N SER A 97 -9.18 -4.19 -17.32
CA SER A 97 -10.05 -4.22 -16.14
C SER A 97 -9.67 -3.14 -15.14
N THR A 98 -10.67 -2.74 -14.36
CA THR A 98 -10.51 -1.78 -13.27
C THR A 98 -10.98 -2.42 -11.98
N GLU A 99 -10.16 -2.35 -10.95
CA GLU A 99 -10.48 -2.80 -9.61
C GLU A 99 -10.53 -1.59 -8.68
N ARG A 100 -11.62 -1.44 -7.93
CA ARG A 100 -11.80 -0.37 -6.94
C ARG A 100 -11.97 -0.98 -5.58
N ARG A 101 -11.04 -0.67 -4.68
CA ARG A 101 -11.08 -1.06 -3.27
C ARG A 101 -11.49 0.12 -2.42
N THR A 102 -12.36 -0.12 -1.47
CA THR A 102 -12.69 0.82 -0.39
C THR A 102 -12.46 0.11 0.93
N VAL A 103 -11.68 0.71 1.82
CA VAL A 103 -11.45 0.17 3.16
C VAL A 103 -11.86 1.22 4.18
N VAL A 104 -12.75 0.82 5.08
CA VAL A 104 -13.09 1.58 6.29
C VAL A 104 -12.20 1.08 7.41
N LEU A 105 -11.39 1.97 7.98
CA LEU A 105 -10.45 1.63 9.04
C LEU A 105 -10.93 2.15 10.39
N SER A 106 -10.74 1.34 11.44
CA SER A 106 -10.88 1.80 12.82
C SER A 106 -9.73 2.74 13.21
N GLY A 107 -9.83 3.37 14.39
CA GLY A 107 -8.73 4.17 14.94
C GLY A 107 -7.42 3.39 15.13
N GLY A 108 -7.49 2.07 15.33
CA GLY A 108 -6.34 1.15 15.37
C GLY A 108 -5.89 0.66 13.98
N LEU A 109 -6.38 1.30 12.91
CA LEU A 109 -6.15 0.95 11.51
C LEU A 109 -6.64 -0.45 11.10
N ASN A 110 -7.52 -1.07 11.88
CA ASN A 110 -8.11 -2.37 11.53
C ASN A 110 -9.23 -2.22 10.49
N PRO A 111 -9.29 -3.10 9.47
CA PRO A 111 -10.38 -3.08 8.51
C PRO A 111 -11.68 -3.41 9.25
N LEU A 112 -12.60 -2.46 9.24
CA LEU A 112 -13.99 -2.61 9.69
C LEU A 112 -14.86 -3.11 8.54
N ARG A 113 -14.59 -2.58 7.34
CA ARG A 113 -15.26 -2.96 6.10
C ARG A 113 -14.27 -2.86 4.95
N TYR A 114 -14.39 -3.79 4.02
CA TYR A 114 -13.62 -3.83 2.79
C TYR A 114 -14.56 -4.14 1.65
N ASP A 115 -14.60 -3.28 0.64
CA ASP A 115 -15.33 -3.50 -0.60
C ASP A 115 -14.33 -3.56 -1.75
N LEU A 116 -14.44 -4.56 -2.61
CA LEU A 116 -13.77 -4.63 -3.91
C LEU A 116 -14.82 -4.69 -5.01
N GLU A 117 -14.75 -3.76 -5.93
CA GLU A 117 -15.46 -3.80 -7.20
C GLU A 117 -14.47 -4.10 -8.31
N ILE A 118 -14.77 -5.09 -9.15
CA ILE A 118 -14.02 -5.35 -10.37
C ILE A 118 -14.95 -5.06 -11.53
N SER A 119 -14.51 -4.21 -12.46
CA SER A 119 -15.18 -3.90 -13.71
C SER A 119 -14.31 -4.39 -14.86
N ALA A 120 -14.83 -5.33 -15.65
CA ALA A 120 -14.14 -5.87 -16.81
C ALA A 120 -15.15 -6.26 -17.88
N LEU A 121 -14.86 -5.95 -19.14
CA LEU A 121 -15.66 -6.41 -20.28
C LEU A 121 -17.17 -6.08 -20.15
N GLY A 122 -17.50 -4.92 -19.57
CA GLY A 122 -18.89 -4.48 -19.33
C GLY A 122 -19.61 -5.19 -18.17
N THR A 123 -18.94 -6.11 -17.47
CA THR A 123 -19.44 -6.81 -16.29
C THR A 123 -18.85 -6.23 -15.02
N ARG A 124 -19.60 -6.32 -13.92
CA ARG A 124 -19.18 -5.91 -12.58
C ARG A 124 -19.29 -7.08 -11.61
N SER A 125 -18.21 -7.36 -10.89
CA SER A 125 -18.23 -8.19 -9.68
C SER A 125 -17.98 -7.38 -8.44
N THR A 126 -18.48 -7.87 -7.32
CA THR A 126 -18.31 -7.25 -6.01
C THR A 126 -17.91 -8.29 -4.98
N TRP A 127 -16.96 -7.91 -4.16
CA TRP A 127 -16.59 -8.60 -2.93
C TRP A 127 -16.76 -7.62 -1.77
N VAL A 128 -17.35 -8.08 -0.67
CA VAL A 128 -17.52 -7.30 0.54
C VAL A 128 -17.07 -8.15 1.72
N ALA A 129 -16.30 -7.56 2.63
CA ALA A 129 -15.98 -8.12 3.92
C ALA A 129 -16.31 -7.13 5.02
N GLU A 130 -16.96 -7.60 6.09
CA GLU A 130 -17.42 -6.79 7.19
C GLU A 130 -17.02 -7.43 8.53
N ARG A 131 -16.42 -6.63 9.39
CA ARG A 131 -15.97 -7.08 10.71
C ARG A 131 -17.12 -7.01 11.71
N ARG A 132 -17.30 -8.10 12.45
CA ARG A 132 -18.24 -8.22 13.58
C ARG A 132 -17.48 -8.65 14.83
N GLY A 133 -16.91 -7.68 15.53
CA GLY A 133 -16.04 -7.93 16.69
C GLY A 133 -14.74 -8.66 16.29
N GLU A 134 -14.56 -9.87 16.83
CA GLU A 134 -13.38 -10.71 16.61
C GLU A 134 -13.50 -11.65 15.40
N VAL A 135 -14.59 -11.55 14.63
CA VAL A 135 -14.78 -12.30 13.39
C VAL A 135 -15.04 -11.37 12.20
N MET A 136 -14.91 -11.90 10.99
CA MET A 136 -15.22 -11.22 9.74
C MET A 136 -16.17 -12.07 8.91
N ASP A 137 -17.22 -11.45 8.36
CA ASP A 137 -18.10 -12.06 7.39
C ASP A 137 -17.68 -11.57 5.99
N CYS A 138 -17.67 -12.46 5.00
CA CYS A 138 -17.11 -12.20 3.67
C CYS A 138 -18.05 -12.75 2.59
N PHE A 139 -18.56 -11.85 1.74
CA PHE A 139 -19.35 -12.19 0.57
C PHE A 139 -18.56 -11.87 -0.70
N SER A 140 -18.09 -12.90 -1.41
CA SER A 140 -17.37 -12.77 -2.67
C SER A 140 -18.26 -13.20 -3.82
N ASN A 141 -18.65 -12.27 -4.69
CA ASN A 141 -19.22 -12.54 -6.00
C ASN A 141 -18.20 -12.14 -7.08
N ASN A 142 -16.97 -12.64 -6.95
CA ASN A 142 -15.85 -12.26 -7.79
C ASN A 142 -15.96 -12.91 -9.17
N MET A 143 -15.70 -12.16 -10.25
CA MET A 143 -15.58 -12.70 -11.62
C MET A 143 -14.50 -13.77 -11.75
N ALA A 144 -13.54 -13.78 -10.83
CA ALA A 144 -12.55 -14.83 -10.73
C ALA A 144 -13.08 -16.09 -10.03
N TRP A 145 -14.29 -16.20 -9.50
CA TRP A 145 -14.76 -17.44 -8.84
C TRP A 145 -15.97 -18.03 -9.59
N TYR A 146 -16.22 -19.34 -9.44
CA TYR A 146 -17.34 -20.03 -10.11
C TYR A 146 -18.74 -19.56 -9.70
N GLY A 147 -18.85 -18.83 -8.58
CA GLY A 147 -20.11 -18.28 -8.11
C GLY A 147 -19.95 -17.48 -6.82
N PRO A 148 -21.04 -16.87 -6.34
CA PRO A 148 -21.04 -16.14 -5.08
C PRO A 148 -20.78 -17.08 -3.91
N VAL A 149 -19.81 -16.74 -3.06
CA VAL A 149 -19.49 -17.44 -1.82
C VAL A 149 -19.70 -16.50 -0.64
N LEU A 150 -20.53 -16.93 0.31
CA LEU A 150 -20.66 -16.31 1.62
C LEU A 150 -19.91 -17.16 2.64
N ALA A 151 -18.93 -16.57 3.30
CA ALA A 151 -18.19 -17.15 4.41
C ALA A 151 -18.40 -16.29 5.65
N GLU A 152 -19.04 -16.85 6.68
CA GLU A 152 -19.36 -16.16 7.93
C GLU A 152 -18.46 -16.63 9.07
N GLY A 153 -18.21 -15.75 10.02
CA GLY A 153 -17.47 -16.08 11.24
C GLY A 153 -15.99 -16.38 11.03
N ILE A 154 -15.36 -15.80 10.00
CA ILE A 154 -13.94 -15.99 9.74
C ILE A 154 -13.15 -15.46 10.93
N SER A 155 -12.41 -16.36 11.59
CA SER A 155 -11.73 -16.12 12.85
C SER A 155 -10.29 -16.63 12.80
N PRO A 156 -9.32 -15.90 13.39
CA PRO A 156 -9.45 -14.55 13.96
C PRO A 156 -9.77 -13.51 12.89
N ALA A 157 -10.44 -12.41 13.25
CA ALA A 157 -10.75 -11.36 12.28
C ALA A 157 -9.48 -10.73 11.69
N PRO A 158 -9.30 -10.79 10.36
CA PRO A 158 -8.11 -10.28 9.69
C PRO A 158 -7.79 -8.81 10.00
N GLY A 159 -6.52 -8.54 10.33
CA GLY A 159 -5.95 -7.21 10.46
C GLY A 159 -5.56 -6.60 9.11
N VAL A 160 -5.43 -7.39 8.05
CA VAL A 160 -5.16 -6.92 6.69
C VAL A 160 -5.86 -7.81 5.67
N MET A 161 -6.17 -7.26 4.49
CA MET A 161 -6.86 -7.97 3.42
C MET A 161 -5.84 -8.30 2.32
N LEU A 162 -5.45 -9.57 2.19
CA LEU A 162 -4.55 -10.05 1.14
C LEU A 162 -5.35 -10.86 0.13
N GLU A 163 -5.89 -10.15 -0.86
CA GLU A 163 -6.67 -10.77 -1.92
C GLU A 163 -5.81 -11.48 -2.98
N SER A 164 -6.44 -12.30 -3.83
CA SER A 164 -5.76 -12.99 -4.93
C SER A 164 -5.26 -12.04 -6.03
N SER A 165 -5.83 -10.84 -6.13
CA SER A 165 -5.36 -9.81 -7.04
C SER A 165 -4.26 -8.96 -6.38
N PRO A 166 -3.04 -8.90 -6.95
CA PRO A 166 -1.98 -8.06 -6.41
C PRO A 166 -2.41 -6.60 -6.24
N SER A 167 -2.14 -6.03 -5.06
CA SER A 167 -2.40 -4.63 -4.73
C SER A 167 -1.37 -4.10 -3.73
N ALA A 168 -0.99 -2.83 -3.88
CA ALA A 168 -0.13 -2.08 -2.98
C ALA A 168 -0.85 -1.71 -1.66
N LEU A 169 -2.18 -1.56 -1.70
CA LEU A 169 -3.02 -1.15 -0.57
C LEU A 169 -2.72 -1.90 0.73
N PRO A 170 -2.76 -3.25 0.80
CA PRO A 170 -2.50 -3.96 2.06
C PRO A 170 -1.13 -3.66 2.64
N PHE A 171 -0.11 -3.55 1.80
CA PHE A 171 1.26 -3.26 2.22
C PHE A 171 1.42 -1.80 2.66
N ALA A 172 0.71 -0.88 2.01
CA ALA A 172 0.68 0.52 2.43
C ALA A 172 0.02 0.66 3.81
N LEU A 173 -1.05 -0.09 4.07
CA LEU A 173 -1.71 -0.14 5.38
C LEU A 173 -0.85 -0.82 6.45
N LEU A 174 -0.15 -1.91 6.13
CA LEU A 174 0.83 -2.53 7.03
C LEU A 174 1.95 -1.55 7.41
N THR A 175 2.45 -0.80 6.43
CA THR A 175 3.48 0.23 6.66
C THR A 175 3.04 1.27 7.69
N LEU A 176 1.76 1.62 7.74
CA LEU A 176 1.24 2.53 8.74
C LEU A 176 1.28 1.94 10.16
N ARG A 177 1.24 0.62 10.31
CA ARG A 177 1.25 -0.08 11.62
C ARG A 177 2.65 -0.40 12.13
N LEU A 178 3.61 -0.54 11.22
CA LEU A 178 5.02 -0.72 11.51
C LEU A 178 5.60 0.62 11.99
N GLN A 179 5.33 0.98 13.25
CA GLN A 179 5.91 2.16 13.89
C GLN A 179 7.26 1.79 14.54
N ASP A 180 8.25 2.66 14.38
CA ASP A 180 9.38 2.75 15.32
C ASP A 180 8.87 3.44 16.59
N ALA A 181 8.38 2.68 17.57
CA ALA A 181 8.37 3.15 18.94
C ALA A 181 9.82 3.08 19.44
N GLU A 182 10.46 4.24 19.61
CA GLU A 182 11.74 4.35 20.33
C GLU A 182 12.95 3.58 19.74
N GLY A 183 12.93 3.26 18.45
CA GLY A 183 14.10 2.77 17.71
C GLY A 183 14.39 1.27 17.83
N VAL A 184 13.46 0.48 18.39
CA VAL A 184 13.45 -0.97 18.26
C VAL A 184 12.19 -1.37 17.51
N PRO A 185 12.29 -1.76 16.22
CA PRO A 185 11.13 -2.19 15.48
C PRO A 185 10.66 -3.55 16.03
N GLU A 186 9.45 -3.58 16.59
CA GLU A 186 8.83 -4.81 17.07
C GLU A 186 8.24 -5.62 15.91
N ASP A 187 8.29 -6.94 16.06
CA ASP A 187 7.62 -7.87 15.15
C ASP A 187 6.11 -7.61 15.16
N LEU A 188 5.53 -7.43 13.97
CA LEU A 188 4.11 -7.23 13.81
C LEU A 188 3.44 -8.58 13.54
N HIS A 189 2.66 -9.05 14.50
CA HIS A 189 1.86 -10.27 14.38
C HIS A 189 0.39 -9.93 14.18
N LEU A 190 -0.17 -10.37 13.06
CA LEU A 190 -1.55 -10.12 12.64
C LEU A 190 -2.14 -11.38 12.02
N HIS A 191 -3.39 -11.29 11.60
CA HIS A 191 -3.96 -12.21 10.63
C HIS A 191 -4.26 -11.48 9.32
N CYS A 192 -4.05 -12.14 8.19
CA CYS A 192 -4.51 -11.68 6.89
C CYS A 192 -5.69 -12.53 6.41
N LEU A 193 -6.61 -11.93 5.67
CA LEU A 193 -7.57 -12.71 4.90
C LEU A 193 -6.85 -13.24 3.66
N ASP A 194 -6.86 -14.55 3.48
CA ASP A 194 -6.42 -15.22 2.27
C ASP A 194 -7.64 -15.72 1.49
N ILE A 195 -7.74 -15.33 0.22
CA ILE A 195 -8.81 -15.76 -0.71
C ILE A 195 -8.24 -16.49 -1.93
N SER A 196 -6.98 -16.93 -1.87
CA SER A 196 -6.36 -17.75 -2.91
C SER A 196 -6.87 -19.19 -2.90
N GLU A 197 -7.41 -19.65 -1.78
CA GLU A 197 -8.07 -20.94 -1.60
C GLU A 197 -9.56 -20.89 -1.99
N ASP A 198 -10.21 -22.05 -2.07
CA ASP A 198 -11.63 -22.17 -2.44
C ASP A 198 -12.58 -21.47 -1.45
N TYR A 199 -12.13 -21.24 -0.21
CA TYR A 199 -12.87 -20.52 0.82
C TYR A 199 -12.00 -19.44 1.48
N PRO A 200 -12.54 -18.23 1.72
CA PRO A 200 -11.81 -17.18 2.44
C PRO A 200 -11.39 -17.65 3.83
N THR A 201 -10.09 -17.56 4.13
CA THR A 201 -9.51 -18.08 5.37
C THR A 201 -8.66 -17.02 6.05
N SER A 202 -8.72 -16.97 7.39
CA SER A 202 -7.81 -16.14 8.17
C SER A 202 -6.48 -16.86 8.38
N ARG A 203 -5.37 -16.26 7.93
CA ARG A 203 -4.03 -16.83 8.05
C ARG A 203 -3.15 -15.95 8.94
N PRO A 204 -2.31 -16.55 9.82
CA PRO A 204 -1.32 -15.78 10.56
C PRO A 204 -0.37 -15.05 9.60
N LEU A 205 -0.08 -13.80 9.91
CA LEU A 205 0.89 -12.95 9.22
C LEU A 205 1.88 -12.42 10.25
N THR A 206 3.18 -12.63 10.00
CA THR A 206 4.25 -12.03 10.79
C THR A 206 5.07 -11.12 9.89
N VAL A 207 5.37 -9.91 10.33
CA VAL A 207 6.26 -8.97 9.64
C VAL A 207 7.38 -8.59 10.59
N THR A 208 8.61 -8.87 10.20
CA THR A 208 9.83 -8.66 11.01
C THR A 208 10.82 -7.79 10.26
N VAL A 209 11.74 -7.14 10.98
CA VAL A 209 12.79 -6.36 10.32
C VAL A 209 13.87 -7.27 9.78
N ALA A 210 14.25 -7.03 8.53
CA ALA A 210 15.29 -7.77 7.83
C ALA A 210 16.48 -6.85 7.53
N PRO A 211 17.37 -6.60 8.50
CA PRO A 211 18.48 -5.66 8.34
C PRO A 211 19.51 -6.12 7.29
N GLU A 212 19.57 -7.42 7.00
CA GLU A 212 20.41 -7.99 5.94
C GLU A 212 19.81 -7.78 4.54
N GLY A 213 18.50 -7.52 4.47
CA GLY A 213 17.82 -7.13 3.24
C GLY A 213 18.31 -5.76 2.81
N GLY A 214 19.14 -5.71 1.76
CA GLY A 214 19.63 -4.46 1.19
C GLY A 214 18.48 -3.48 0.93
N GLY A 215 18.66 -2.22 1.34
CA GLY A 215 17.67 -1.17 1.07
C GLY A 215 17.51 -0.98 -0.44
N ALA A 216 16.27 -1.13 -0.94
CA ALA A 216 15.98 -0.88 -2.36
C ALA A 216 16.34 0.55 -2.80
N VAL A 217 16.32 1.51 -1.87
CA VAL A 217 16.73 2.91 -2.04
C VAL A 217 17.43 3.36 -0.75
N ILE A 218 18.39 4.29 -0.85
CA ILE A 218 19.04 4.89 0.33
C ILE A 218 17.98 5.45 1.30
N GLY A 219 18.05 5.01 2.56
CA GLY A 219 17.15 5.47 3.62
C GLY A 219 15.87 4.65 3.79
N THR A 220 15.73 3.51 3.08
CA THR A 220 14.70 2.51 3.38
C THR A 220 15.24 1.39 4.27
N VAL A 221 14.34 0.77 5.03
CA VAL A 221 14.55 -0.43 5.83
C VAL A 221 13.71 -1.55 5.23
N ALA A 222 14.28 -2.73 5.11
CA ALA A 222 13.58 -3.91 4.63
C ALA A 222 12.85 -4.61 5.80
N TYR A 223 11.63 -5.05 5.52
CA TYR A 223 10.81 -5.87 6.40
C TYR A 223 10.44 -7.15 5.66
N GLU A 224 10.60 -8.30 6.29
CA GLU A 224 10.18 -9.59 5.76
C GLU A 224 8.84 -9.98 6.36
N GLY A 225 7.88 -10.25 5.47
CA GLY A 225 6.58 -10.79 5.81
C GLY A 225 6.50 -12.29 5.53
N SER A 226 5.91 -13.02 6.46
CA SER A 226 5.59 -14.45 6.33
C SER A 226 4.11 -14.69 6.60
N ILE A 227 3.43 -15.31 5.64
CA ILE A 227 2.03 -15.73 5.72
C ILE A 227 1.98 -17.24 6.00
N GLY A 228 1.16 -17.63 6.98
CA GLY A 228 1.02 -19.03 7.38
C GLY A 228 0.19 -19.85 6.39
N GLY A 229 0.84 -20.76 5.66
CA GLY A 229 0.18 -21.65 4.70
C GLY A 229 -0.12 -20.98 3.35
N GLY A 230 -0.73 -21.74 2.44
CA GLY A 230 -1.08 -21.27 1.10
C GLY A 230 0.12 -21.03 0.16
N PRO A 231 -0.12 -20.60 -1.09
CA PRO A 231 0.90 -20.01 -1.95
C PRO A 231 1.28 -18.59 -1.45
N ASN A 232 2.32 -17.98 -2.03
CA ASN A 232 2.70 -16.58 -1.74
C ASN A 232 3.11 -16.30 -0.28
N GLN A 233 3.75 -17.27 0.37
CA GLN A 233 4.05 -17.24 1.81
C GLN A 233 5.01 -16.13 2.24
N ARG A 234 5.78 -15.54 1.33
CA ARG A 234 6.86 -14.61 1.68
C ARG A 234 6.81 -13.37 0.81
N PHE A 235 7.08 -12.24 1.45
CA PHE A 235 7.27 -10.98 0.77
C PHE A 235 8.30 -10.12 1.50
N THR A 236 8.93 -9.20 0.79
CA THR A 236 9.80 -8.18 1.35
C THR A 236 9.20 -6.82 1.07
N MET A 237 9.07 -5.98 2.10
CA MET A 237 8.64 -4.58 1.98
C MET A 237 9.83 -3.67 2.23
N TRP A 238 9.95 -2.60 1.43
CA TRP A 238 10.89 -1.51 1.73
C TRP A 238 10.12 -0.29 2.19
N ILE A 239 10.43 0.15 3.40
CA ILE A 239 9.73 1.25 4.08
C ILE A 239 10.73 2.34 4.39
N ARG A 240 10.34 3.61 4.28
CA ARG A 240 11.09 4.71 4.88
C ARG A 240 10.52 5.03 6.26
N PRO A 241 11.20 4.67 7.37
CA PRO A 241 10.57 4.60 8.69
C PRO A 241 9.94 5.92 9.14
N ARG A 242 10.71 7.02 9.11
CA ARG A 242 10.24 8.34 9.58
C ARG A 242 9.05 8.89 8.81
N SER A 243 8.96 8.59 7.52
CA SER A 243 7.86 9.07 6.67
C SER A 243 6.75 8.03 6.51
N ARG A 244 6.91 6.82 7.06
CA ARG A 244 5.97 5.69 6.92
C ARG A 244 5.59 5.41 5.47
N LEU A 245 6.52 5.65 4.53
CA LEU A 245 6.26 5.49 3.09
C LEU A 245 6.65 4.08 2.67
N LEU A 246 5.69 3.37 2.07
CA LEU A 246 5.99 2.17 1.31
C LEU A 246 6.70 2.57 0.01
N TYR A 247 7.91 2.05 -0.21
CA TYR A 247 8.64 2.21 -1.46
C TYR A 247 8.38 1.08 -2.44
N GLY A 248 8.27 -0.14 -1.94
CA GLY A 248 7.95 -1.27 -2.77
C GLY A 248 7.78 -2.56 -1.99
N VAL A 249 7.34 -3.58 -2.72
CA VAL A 249 7.10 -4.94 -2.25
C VAL A 249 7.62 -5.89 -3.30
N GLU A 250 8.28 -6.96 -2.88
CA GLU A 250 8.69 -8.06 -3.75
C GLU A 250 8.19 -9.39 -3.20
N MET A 251 7.68 -10.22 -4.09
CA MET A 251 7.34 -11.62 -3.82
C MET A 251 8.01 -12.47 -4.91
N PRO A 252 9.10 -13.19 -4.60
CA PRO A 252 9.93 -13.83 -5.63
C PRO A 252 9.21 -14.98 -6.35
N ASP A 253 8.37 -15.72 -5.63
CA ASP A 253 7.67 -16.91 -6.12
C ASP A 253 6.15 -16.71 -6.11
N PHE A 254 5.69 -15.55 -6.55
CA PHE A 254 4.26 -15.25 -6.59
C PHE A 254 3.52 -16.14 -7.58
N GLU A 255 2.34 -16.59 -7.17
CA GLU A 255 1.41 -17.41 -7.93
C GLU A 255 0.00 -16.83 -7.81
N PHE A 256 -0.62 -16.56 -8.95
CA PHE A 256 -2.02 -16.12 -9.00
C PHE A 256 -2.96 -17.24 -8.57
N GLY A 257 -4.16 -16.90 -8.11
CA GLY A 257 -5.18 -17.90 -7.82
C GLY A 257 -5.53 -18.73 -9.08
N LEU A 258 -5.91 -19.99 -8.88
CA LEU A 258 -6.26 -20.94 -9.95
C LEU A 258 -7.13 -20.31 -11.04
N TRP A 259 -8.14 -19.56 -10.63
CA TRP A 259 -9.10 -18.98 -11.54
C TRP A 259 -8.60 -17.79 -12.33
N GLN A 260 -7.73 -16.95 -11.75
CA GLN A 260 -7.08 -15.88 -12.50
C GLN A 260 -6.15 -16.48 -13.56
N GLN A 261 -5.46 -17.57 -13.24
CA GLN A 261 -4.65 -18.33 -14.21
C GLN A 261 -5.48 -19.02 -15.30
N ALA A 262 -6.73 -19.38 -14.99
CA ALA A 262 -7.67 -19.94 -15.95
C ALA A 262 -8.21 -18.87 -16.91
N ALA A 263 -8.59 -17.70 -16.38
CA ALA A 263 -9.08 -16.56 -17.15
C ALA A 263 -7.97 -15.85 -17.94
N HIS A 264 -6.74 -15.87 -17.43
CA HIS A 264 -5.59 -15.21 -18.04
C HIS A 264 -4.39 -16.13 -18.16
N SER A 265 -4.20 -16.68 -19.36
CA SER A 265 -3.12 -17.66 -19.60
C SER A 265 -1.72 -17.09 -19.36
N SER A 266 -1.54 -15.78 -19.56
CA SER A 266 -0.29 -15.04 -19.29
C SER A 266 0.10 -15.01 -17.80
N LEU A 267 -0.86 -15.23 -16.90
CA LEU A 267 -0.64 -15.26 -15.45
C LEU A 267 -0.25 -16.63 -14.91
N ARG A 268 -0.15 -17.65 -15.77
CA ARG A 268 0.13 -19.04 -15.34
C ARG A 268 1.52 -19.22 -14.76
N GLY A 269 1.60 -20.04 -13.71
CA GLY A 269 2.83 -20.44 -13.04
C GLY A 269 3.45 -19.36 -12.14
N LYS A 270 4.53 -19.72 -11.46
CA LYS A 270 5.20 -18.85 -10.48
C LYS A 270 6.09 -17.79 -11.13
N GLY A 271 6.26 -16.66 -10.48
CA GLY A 271 7.25 -15.66 -10.86
C GLY A 271 7.32 -14.47 -9.92
N ALA A 272 8.33 -13.62 -10.11
CA ALA A 272 8.52 -12.44 -9.28
C ALA A 272 7.38 -11.43 -9.50
N LEU A 273 6.66 -11.11 -8.43
CA LEU A 273 5.74 -9.98 -8.35
C LEU A 273 6.46 -8.82 -7.67
N VAL A 274 6.41 -7.65 -8.31
CA VAL A 274 7.06 -6.43 -7.84
C VAL A 274 6.06 -5.29 -7.83
N ILE A 275 5.84 -4.70 -6.67
CA ILE A 275 5.04 -3.49 -6.49
C ILE A 275 6.00 -2.35 -6.17
N LYS A 276 5.95 -1.25 -6.92
CA LYS A 276 6.87 -0.11 -6.73
C LYS A 276 6.10 1.18 -6.69
N ARG A 277 6.40 2.02 -5.70
CA ARG A 277 5.93 3.41 -5.66
C ARG A 277 6.65 4.20 -6.73
N VAL A 278 5.90 4.98 -7.50
CA VAL A 278 6.44 5.81 -8.59
C VAL A 278 5.99 7.26 -8.44
N GLY A 279 6.82 8.20 -8.87
CA GLY A 279 6.47 9.63 -8.90
C GLY A 279 5.61 10.01 -10.11
N SER A 280 5.67 9.22 -11.17
CA SER A 280 4.91 9.39 -12.42
C SER A 280 4.66 8.03 -13.06
N LEU A 281 3.61 7.93 -13.85
CA LEU A 281 3.31 6.72 -14.59
C LEU A 281 4.38 6.47 -15.68
N PRO A 282 4.79 5.21 -15.91
CA PRO A 282 5.55 4.83 -17.10
C PRO A 282 4.66 4.88 -18.35
N ASP A 283 5.26 4.66 -19.51
CA ASP A 283 4.51 4.39 -20.74
C ASP A 283 3.61 3.16 -20.53
N LEU A 284 2.31 3.34 -20.75
CA LEU A 284 1.32 2.31 -20.51
C LEU A 284 1.22 1.38 -21.73
N PRO A 285 1.00 0.07 -21.52
CA PRO A 285 0.71 -0.85 -22.62
C PRO A 285 -0.51 -0.38 -23.41
N GLU A 286 -0.52 -0.63 -24.72
CA GLU A 286 -1.72 -0.41 -25.51
C GLU A 286 -2.86 -1.30 -24.99
N PRO A 287 -4.08 -0.76 -24.81
CA PRO A 287 -5.20 -1.56 -24.38
C PRO A 287 -5.48 -2.65 -25.42
N PRO A 288 -5.71 -3.91 -24.99
CA PRO A 288 -6.06 -4.99 -25.91
C PRO A 288 -7.30 -4.62 -26.74
N GLN A 289 -7.29 -4.97 -28.03
CA GLN A 289 -8.39 -4.64 -28.95
C GLN A 289 -9.71 -5.25 -28.44
N LYS A 290 -10.77 -4.42 -28.37
CA LYS A 290 -12.12 -4.86 -28.01
C LYS A 290 -12.61 -5.90 -29.03
N GLY A 291 -12.61 -7.18 -28.66
CA GLY A 291 -13.33 -8.19 -29.44
C GLY A 291 -14.85 -7.99 -29.36
N LYS A 292 -15.62 -8.63 -30.26
CA LYS A 292 -17.09 -8.59 -30.19
C LYS A 292 -17.59 -9.61 -29.17
N ALA A 293 -18.56 -9.22 -28.35
CA ALA A 293 -19.26 -10.14 -27.45
C ALA A 293 -20.04 -11.21 -28.26
N ALA A 294 -19.90 -12.47 -27.90
CA ALA A 294 -20.70 -13.57 -28.42
C ALA A 294 -22.05 -13.64 -27.69
N ARG A 295 -23.10 -14.04 -28.42
CA ARG A 295 -24.46 -14.19 -27.87
C ARG A 295 -24.91 -15.63 -28.06
N LEU A 296 -25.18 -16.33 -26.98
CA LEU A 296 -25.62 -17.72 -26.97
C LEU A 296 -27.07 -17.81 -26.53
N PRO A 297 -28.00 -18.32 -27.35
CA PRO A 297 -29.34 -18.62 -26.89
C PRO A 297 -29.29 -19.78 -25.89
N LEU A 298 -29.97 -19.63 -24.76
CA LEU A 298 -30.13 -20.67 -23.74
C LEU A 298 -31.61 -20.98 -23.56
N GLU A 299 -31.89 -22.27 -23.40
CA GLU A 299 -33.19 -22.76 -22.98
C GLU A 299 -32.99 -23.73 -21.80
N PHE A 300 -33.83 -23.62 -20.77
CA PHE A 300 -33.84 -24.57 -19.67
C PHE A 300 -35.26 -24.81 -19.15
N SER A 301 -35.46 -25.96 -18.52
CA SER A 301 -36.69 -26.27 -17.81
C SER A 301 -36.50 -25.98 -16.32
N GLY A 302 -37.34 -25.10 -15.77
CA GLY A 302 -37.37 -24.81 -14.34
C GLY A 302 -37.84 -26.01 -13.51
N ALA A 303 -37.65 -25.95 -12.19
CA ALA A 303 -38.14 -26.99 -11.26
C ALA A 303 -39.67 -27.16 -11.30
N ASP A 304 -40.39 -26.13 -11.76
CA ASP A 304 -41.83 -26.10 -12.04
C ASP A 304 -42.20 -26.72 -13.41
N LYS A 305 -41.22 -27.31 -14.13
CA LYS A 305 -41.32 -27.83 -15.50
C LYS A 305 -41.68 -26.78 -16.55
N THR A 306 -41.62 -25.49 -16.22
CA THR A 306 -41.80 -24.42 -17.21
C THR A 306 -40.55 -24.30 -18.08
N ARG A 307 -40.74 -24.21 -19.40
CA ARG A 307 -39.64 -23.94 -20.33
C ARG A 307 -39.36 -22.44 -20.31
N ARG A 308 -38.10 -22.09 -20.08
CA ARG A 308 -37.62 -20.71 -20.02
C ARG A 308 -36.51 -20.56 -21.05
N ALA A 309 -36.46 -19.41 -21.70
CA ALA A 309 -35.47 -19.08 -22.70
C ALA A 309 -34.84 -17.72 -22.36
N GLY A 310 -33.56 -17.56 -22.70
CA GLY A 310 -32.82 -16.32 -22.52
C GLY A 310 -31.60 -16.28 -23.43
N THR A 311 -30.92 -15.14 -23.48
CA THR A 311 -29.67 -14.98 -24.23
C THR A 311 -28.54 -14.77 -23.24
N LEU A 312 -27.55 -15.65 -23.28
CA LEU A 312 -26.31 -15.48 -22.56
C LEU A 312 -25.35 -14.63 -23.40
N ILE A 313 -24.90 -13.50 -22.86
CA ILE A 313 -23.94 -12.62 -23.52
C ILE A 313 -22.56 -12.92 -22.93
N LEU A 314 -21.65 -13.34 -23.79
CA LEU A 314 -20.27 -13.65 -23.47
C LEU A 314 -19.39 -12.53 -24.01
N PRO A 315 -18.59 -11.84 -23.19
CA PRO A 315 -17.59 -10.94 -23.74
C PRO A 315 -16.54 -11.69 -24.60
N PRO A 316 -15.74 -10.97 -25.41
CA PRO A 316 -14.71 -11.60 -26.23
C PRO A 316 -13.65 -12.32 -25.38
N GLY A 317 -13.28 -13.54 -25.79
CA GLY A 317 -12.25 -14.37 -25.13
C GLY A 317 -12.72 -15.80 -24.83
N ASP A 318 -11.80 -16.65 -24.36
CA ASP A 318 -12.04 -18.08 -24.07
C ASP A 318 -12.32 -18.38 -22.58
N GLY A 319 -12.42 -17.35 -21.74
CA GLY A 319 -12.47 -17.48 -20.28
C GLY A 319 -13.84 -17.93 -19.73
N PRO A 320 -13.90 -18.42 -18.47
CA PRO A 320 -15.17 -18.73 -17.84
C PRO A 320 -15.94 -17.43 -17.58
N PHE A 321 -17.12 -17.31 -18.18
CA PHE A 321 -18.00 -16.16 -17.95
C PHE A 321 -19.00 -16.51 -16.84
N PRO A 322 -18.92 -15.88 -15.66
CA PRO A 322 -19.89 -16.13 -14.61
C PRO A 322 -21.26 -15.66 -15.08
N CYS A 323 -22.18 -16.61 -15.23
CA CYS A 323 -23.56 -16.37 -15.63
C CYS A 323 -24.42 -16.31 -14.37
N LEU A 324 -25.02 -15.15 -14.06
CA LEU A 324 -26.06 -15.08 -13.03
C LEU A 324 -27.38 -15.60 -13.62
N VAL A 325 -27.75 -16.83 -13.28
CA VAL A 325 -29.09 -17.37 -13.59
C VAL A 325 -30.04 -16.96 -12.47
N ALA A 326 -30.76 -15.85 -12.68
CA ALA A 326 -31.78 -15.39 -11.73
C ALA A 326 -33.03 -16.28 -11.82
N HIS A 327 -33.20 -17.18 -10.85
CA HIS A 327 -34.46 -17.90 -10.68
C HIS A 327 -35.42 -17.09 -9.81
N SER A 328 -36.49 -16.56 -10.41
CA SER A 328 -37.70 -16.22 -9.66
C SER A 328 -38.92 -16.91 -10.29
N ALA A 329 -39.92 -17.23 -9.47
CA ALA A 329 -41.16 -17.89 -9.91
C ALA A 329 -41.97 -17.05 -10.91
N GLY A 330 -41.65 -15.76 -11.07
CA GLY A 330 -42.38 -14.83 -11.94
C GLY A 330 -41.63 -14.36 -13.19
N GLY A 331 -40.38 -14.78 -13.41
CA GLY A 331 -39.57 -14.32 -14.55
C GLY A 331 -39.40 -12.80 -14.56
N VAL A 332 -38.37 -12.27 -13.90
CA VAL A 332 -38.02 -10.85 -14.09
C VAL A 332 -37.54 -10.70 -15.54
N ALA A 333 -38.44 -10.28 -16.43
CA ALA A 333 -38.06 -9.64 -17.68
C ALA A 333 -37.70 -8.19 -17.33
N PRO A 334 -36.42 -7.78 -17.38
CA PRO A 334 -36.13 -6.36 -17.37
C PRO A 334 -36.91 -5.72 -18.54
N ARG A 335 -37.50 -4.53 -18.31
CA ARG A 335 -38.30 -3.82 -19.33
C ARG A 335 -37.48 -3.35 -20.55
N TRP A 336 -36.20 -3.67 -20.57
CA TRP A 336 -35.18 -3.25 -21.53
C TRP A 336 -34.10 -4.34 -21.56
N ASP A 337 -33.47 -4.55 -22.73
CA ASP A 337 -32.35 -5.49 -22.88
C ASP A 337 -31.11 -4.87 -22.22
N PRO A 338 -30.58 -5.45 -21.13
CA PRO A 338 -29.39 -4.92 -20.49
C PRO A 338 -28.19 -4.90 -21.46
N GLY A 339 -28.10 -5.88 -22.36
CA GLY A 339 -27.01 -6.06 -23.30
C GLY A 339 -26.83 -4.90 -24.27
N ASP A 340 -27.90 -4.26 -24.71
CA ASP A 340 -27.83 -3.13 -25.65
C ASP A 340 -27.33 -1.85 -24.97
N VAL A 341 -27.78 -1.60 -23.74
CA VAL A 341 -27.26 -0.47 -22.93
C VAL A 341 -25.79 -0.66 -22.58
N PHE A 342 -25.36 -1.91 -22.35
CA PHE A 342 -23.94 -2.22 -22.09
C PHE A 342 -23.08 -2.14 -23.36
N ALA A 343 -23.63 -2.45 -24.54
CA ALA A 343 -22.92 -2.31 -25.82
C ALA A 343 -22.77 -0.85 -26.27
N GLU A 344 -23.75 0.00 -25.99
CA GLU A 344 -23.76 1.42 -26.39
C GLU A 344 -22.91 2.32 -25.47
N ARG A 345 -22.65 1.90 -24.23
CA ARG A 345 -21.87 2.69 -23.25
C ARG A 345 -20.37 2.39 -23.22
N GLY A 346 -19.91 1.48 -24.09
CA GLY A 346 -18.57 1.41 -24.65
C GLY A 346 -17.39 1.50 -23.71
#